data_AF-A0A194AGS4-F1
#
_entry.id   AF-A0A194AGS4-F1
#
_cell.length_a   1.000
_cell.length_b   1.000
_cell.length_c   1.000
_cell.angle_alpha   90.00
_cell.angle_beta   90.00
_cell.angle_gamma   90.00
#
_symmetry.space_group_name_H-M   'P 1'
#
loop_
_entity.id
_entity.type
_entity.pdbx_description
1 polymer ?
#
loop_
_entity_poly.entity_id
_entity_poly.type
_entity_poly.pdbx_seq_one_letter_code
_entity_poly.pdbx_strand_id
1 'polypeptide(L)'
;MPPERISPIKAIRKTCLLCQGGSRKFVAECPDRTCPLYPYRFGTRPQGTRANLLKVIRKYCLRCAGSARGADACTASTHVGNMDPCWLHPYRKGRVAVKKQRHRKPSRQPARSRPRPPERELALPLQ
;
A
#
# COMPACT_ATOMS: atom_id res chain seq x y z
N MET A 1 5.97 -20.08 10.91
CA MET A 1 4.94 -20.21 9.84
C MET A 1 4.75 -18.84 9.20
N PRO A 2 5.23 -18.59 7.96
CA PRO A 2 4.97 -17.33 7.28
C PRO A 2 3.47 -17.18 7.06
N PRO A 3 2.89 -15.97 7.20
CA PRO A 3 1.44 -15.80 7.11
C PRO A 3 0.99 -16.22 5.71
N GLU A 4 0.11 -17.23 5.65
CA GLU A 4 -0.58 -17.64 4.43
C GLU A 4 -1.04 -16.40 3.65
N ARG A 5 -0.95 -16.47 2.33
CA ARG A 5 -1.46 -15.43 1.43
C ARG A 5 -2.98 -15.33 1.55
N ILE A 6 -3.44 -14.71 2.63
CA ILE A 6 -4.84 -14.41 2.88
C ILE A 6 -5.30 -13.36 1.86
N SER A 7 -6.60 -13.30 1.59
CA SER A 7 -7.17 -12.21 0.79
C SER A 7 -7.64 -11.09 1.72
N PRO A 8 -7.74 -9.83 1.24
CA PRO A 8 -8.20 -8.71 2.08
C PRO A 8 -9.54 -8.98 2.77
N ILE A 9 -10.47 -9.66 2.08
CA ILE A 9 -11.79 -9.96 2.64
C ILE A 9 -11.73 -11.01 3.76
N LYS A 10 -10.89 -12.05 3.59
CA LYS A 10 -10.64 -13.06 4.63
C LYS A 10 -9.94 -12.42 5.83
N ALA A 11 -9.02 -11.49 5.60
CA ALA A 11 -8.33 -10.76 6.66
C ALA A 11 -9.31 -9.92 7.49
N ILE A 12 -10.23 -9.20 6.86
CA ILE A 12 -11.29 -8.45 7.55
C ILE A 12 -12.11 -9.39 8.44
N ARG A 13 -12.53 -10.55 7.93
CA ARG A 13 -13.31 -11.52 8.70
C ARG A 13 -12.56 -12.00 9.94
N LYS A 14 -11.28 -12.36 9.81
CA LYS A 14 -10.44 -12.78 10.94
C LYS A 14 -10.28 -11.66 11.98
N THR A 15 -10.09 -10.42 11.54
CA THR A 15 -10.02 -9.26 12.44
C THR A 15 -11.32 -9.02 13.19
N CYS A 16 -12.48 -9.12 12.54
CA CYS A 16 -13.76 -9.00 13.23
C CYS A 16 -13.97 -10.11 14.26
N LEU A 17 -13.55 -11.35 13.96
CA LEU A 17 -13.56 -12.44 14.95
C LEU A 17 -12.68 -12.11 16.15
N LEU A 18 -11.42 -11.74 15.91
CA LEU A 18 -10.47 -11.39 16.97
C LEU A 18 -11.01 -10.26 17.85
N CYS A 19 -11.57 -9.21 17.24
CA CYS A 19 -12.17 -8.08 17.93
C CYS A 19 -13.34 -8.48 18.85
N GLN A 20 -14.11 -9.49 18.47
CA GLN A 20 -15.28 -9.98 19.22
C GLN A 20 -15.01 -11.29 19.97
N GLY A 21 -13.75 -11.55 20.33
CA GLY A 21 -13.37 -12.72 21.13
C GLY A 21 -13.65 -14.07 20.46
N GLY A 22 -13.63 -14.13 19.12
CA GLY A 22 -13.91 -15.32 18.33
C GLY A 22 -15.40 -15.62 18.11
N SER A 23 -16.32 -14.86 18.72
CA SER A 23 -17.76 -15.13 18.64
C SER A 23 -18.38 -14.64 17.33
N ARG A 24 -18.91 -15.56 16.53
CA ARG A 24 -19.66 -15.22 15.31
C ARG A 24 -20.93 -14.43 15.63
N LYS A 25 -21.59 -14.75 16.75
CA LYS A 25 -22.79 -14.07 17.23
C LYS A 25 -22.50 -12.59 17.52
N PHE A 26 -21.43 -12.31 18.26
CA PHE A 26 -21.04 -10.93 18.58
C PHE A 26 -20.55 -10.14 17.36
N VAL A 27 -20.03 -10.80 16.32
CA VAL A 27 -19.78 -10.13 15.03
C VAL A 27 -21.08 -9.73 14.34
N ALA A 28 -22.11 -10.57 14.40
CA ALA A 28 -23.41 -10.24 13.84
C ALA A 28 -24.08 -9.07 14.59
N GLU A 29 -24.00 -9.09 15.92
CA GLU A 29 -24.59 -8.13 16.87
C GLU A 29 -23.71 -6.90 17.13
N CYS A 30 -22.57 -6.75 16.45
CA CYS A 30 -21.65 -5.64 16.64
C CYS A 30 -22.37 -4.28 16.47
N PRO A 31 -22.36 -3.39 17.48
CA PRO A 31 -23.09 -2.13 17.42
C PRO A 31 -22.39 -1.04 16.60
N ASP A 32 -21.07 -1.17 16.35
CA ASP A 32 -20.28 -0.16 15.66
C ASP A 32 -20.52 -0.17 14.14
N ARG A 33 -21.66 0.38 13.72
CA ARG A 33 -22.05 0.57 12.31
C ARG A 33 -21.15 1.57 11.57
N THR A 34 -20.40 2.40 12.30
CA THR A 34 -19.47 3.39 11.73
C THR A 34 -18.10 2.79 11.40
N CYS A 35 -17.82 1.58 11.91
CA CYS A 35 -16.59 0.88 11.61
C CYS A 35 -16.47 0.64 10.09
N PRO A 36 -15.36 1.05 9.44
CA PRO A 36 -15.16 0.84 8.00
C PRO A 36 -15.28 -0.65 7.58
N LEU A 37 -14.98 -1.57 8.49
CA LEU A 37 -15.04 -3.01 8.24
C LEU A 37 -16.46 -3.58 8.35
N TYR A 38 -17.40 -2.85 8.97
CA TYR A 38 -18.74 -3.34 9.29
C TYR A 38 -19.50 -3.95 8.09
N PRO A 39 -19.47 -3.37 6.88
CA PRO A 39 -20.15 -3.96 5.71
C PRO A 39 -19.53 -5.28 5.24
N TYR A 40 -18.28 -5.56 5.64
CA TYR A 40 -17.49 -6.70 5.18
C TYR A 40 -17.20 -7.71 6.31
N ARG A 41 -17.79 -7.50 7.50
CA ARG A 41 -17.50 -8.27 8.73
C ARG A 41 -17.79 -9.77 8.62
N PHE A 42 -18.61 -10.16 7.66
CA PHE A 42 -18.95 -11.55 7.35
C PHE A 42 -18.03 -12.21 6.31
N GLY A 43 -17.03 -11.49 5.80
CA GLY A 43 -16.10 -12.04 4.80
C GLY A 43 -16.69 -12.09 3.39
N THR A 44 -17.76 -11.35 3.14
CA THR A 44 -18.41 -11.22 1.83
C THR A 44 -18.47 -9.75 1.42
N ARG A 45 -18.53 -9.52 0.10
CA ARG A 45 -18.76 -8.17 -0.44
C ARG A 45 -20.26 -7.96 -0.65
N PRO A 46 -20.83 -6.84 -0.19
CA PRO A 46 -22.20 -6.48 -0.54
C PRO A 46 -22.36 -6.40 -2.07
N GLN A 47 -23.48 -6.87 -2.59
CA GLN A 47 -23.79 -6.78 -4.02
C GLN A 47 -23.82 -5.31 -4.47
N GLY A 48 -23.36 -5.03 -5.69
CA GLY A 48 -23.30 -3.67 -6.25
C GLY A 48 -22.15 -2.78 -5.74
N THR A 49 -21.36 -3.24 -4.76
CA THR A 49 -20.29 -2.42 -4.18
C THR A 49 -18.94 -2.63 -4.90
N ARG A 50 -18.43 -1.59 -5.57
CA ARG A 50 -17.07 -1.56 -6.16
C ARG A 50 -15.98 -1.07 -5.20
N ALA A 51 -16.26 -1.04 -3.90
CA ALA A 51 -15.34 -0.48 -2.92
C ALA A 51 -13.98 -1.22 -2.91
N ASN A 52 -12.92 -0.44 -2.88
CA ASN A 52 -11.57 -0.97 -2.75
C ASN A 52 -11.32 -1.36 -1.29
N LEU A 53 -11.33 -2.67 -1.01
CA LEU A 53 -11.09 -3.21 0.34
C LEU A 53 -9.78 -2.70 0.96
N LEU A 54 -8.75 -2.41 0.17
CA LEU A 54 -7.50 -1.87 0.71
C LEU A 54 -7.70 -0.46 1.27
N LYS A 55 -8.49 0.39 0.62
CA LYS A 55 -8.85 1.71 1.16
C LYS A 55 -9.69 1.59 2.43
N VAL A 56 -10.60 0.61 2.48
CA VAL A 56 -11.40 0.31 3.67
C VAL A 56 -10.49 -0.09 4.84
N ILE A 57 -9.55 -1.00 4.59
CA ILE A 57 -8.57 -1.43 5.60
C ILE A 57 -7.71 -0.24 6.04
N ARG A 58 -7.24 0.61 5.12
CA ARG A 58 -6.48 1.83 5.47
C ARG A 58 -7.25 2.73 6.43
N LYS A 59 -8.55 2.96 6.19
CA LYS A 59 -9.40 3.76 7.09
C LYS A 59 -9.48 3.14 8.48
N TYR A 60 -9.66 1.82 8.57
CA TYR A 60 -9.63 1.13 9.86
C TYR A 60 -8.27 1.26 10.56
N CYS A 61 -7.17 1.08 9.83
CA CYS A 61 -5.82 1.25 10.39
C CYS A 61 -5.56 2.68 10.87
N LEU A 62 -6.10 3.71 10.20
CA LEU A 62 -6.03 5.09 10.67
C LEU A 62 -6.77 5.30 11.99
N ARG A 63 -7.97 4.71 12.15
CA ARG A 63 -8.73 4.77 13.41
C ARG A 63 -8.01 4.02 14.54
N CYS A 64 -7.44 2.86 14.24
CA CYS A 64 -6.74 2.02 15.23
C CYS A 64 -5.40 2.62 15.67
N ALA A 65 -4.58 3.12 14.73
CA ALA A 65 -3.26 3.68 15.03
C ALA A 65 -3.26 5.19 15.30
N GLY A 66 -4.41 5.85 15.19
CA GLY A 66 -4.61 7.30 15.37
C GLY A 66 -4.07 8.18 14.24
N SER A 67 -3.07 7.74 13.47
CA SER A 67 -2.45 8.55 12.42
C SER A 67 -1.95 7.75 11.22
N ALA A 68 -1.68 8.46 10.12
CA ALA A 68 -1.06 7.86 8.94
C ALA A 68 0.31 7.26 9.28
N ARG A 69 1.15 8.02 9.99
CA ARG A 69 2.48 7.61 10.43
C ARG A 69 2.42 6.41 11.37
N GLY A 70 1.51 6.40 12.33
CA GLY A 70 1.33 5.27 13.26
C GLY A 70 0.94 3.98 12.53
N ALA A 71 0.02 4.05 11.58
CA ALA A 71 -0.35 2.90 10.77
C ALA A 71 0.81 2.40 9.89
N ASP A 72 1.64 3.30 9.34
CA ASP A 72 2.77 2.93 8.48
C ASP A 72 3.91 2.28 9.30
N ALA A 73 4.18 2.81 10.50
CA ALA A 73 5.19 2.33 11.44
C ALA A 73 4.75 1.11 12.27
N CYS A 74 3.47 0.71 12.22
CA CYS A 74 2.94 -0.43 12.97
C CYS A 74 3.72 -1.73 12.68
N THR A 75 4.10 -2.43 13.75
CA THR A 75 4.92 -3.66 13.73
C THR A 75 4.13 -4.94 14.00
N ALA A 76 2.80 -4.87 14.07
CA ALA A 76 1.91 -6.01 14.33
C ALA A 76 1.84 -7.06 13.19
N SER A 77 2.90 -7.19 12.38
CA SER A 77 3.09 -8.21 11.35
C SER A 77 3.39 -9.59 11.92
N THR A 78 3.96 -9.64 13.13
CA THR A 78 4.52 -10.86 13.72
C THR A 78 3.76 -11.24 14.97
N HIS A 79 3.77 -12.53 15.26
CA HIS A 79 3.27 -13.07 16.52
C HIS A 79 4.14 -12.54 17.67
N VAL A 80 3.51 -12.18 18.80
CA VAL A 80 4.20 -11.80 20.04
C VAL A 80 3.62 -12.63 21.17
N GLY A 81 4.42 -13.52 21.75
CA GLY A 81 3.96 -14.42 22.82
C GLY A 81 2.91 -15.41 22.31
N ASN A 82 1.67 -15.33 22.82
CA ASN A 82 0.49 -16.10 22.39
C ASN A 82 -0.47 -15.27 21.52
N MET A 83 -0.06 -14.07 21.10
CA MET A 83 -0.95 -13.14 20.40
C MET A 83 -0.77 -13.26 18.89
N ASP A 84 -1.86 -13.63 18.21
CA ASP A 84 -1.93 -13.72 16.76
C ASP A 84 -1.48 -12.41 16.08
N PRO A 85 -0.78 -12.50 14.92
CA PRO A 85 -0.43 -11.31 14.16
C PRO A 85 -1.68 -10.58 13.67
N CYS A 86 -1.57 -9.27 13.47
CA CYS A 86 -2.67 -8.48 12.92
C CYS A 86 -2.94 -8.87 11.46
N TRP A 87 -4.07 -9.51 11.22
CA TRP A 87 -4.49 -9.96 9.88
C TRP A 87 -4.59 -8.83 8.85
N LEU A 88 -4.78 -7.57 9.27
CA LEU A 88 -4.83 -6.40 8.38
C LEU A 88 -3.47 -5.78 8.07
N HIS A 89 -2.42 -6.13 8.81
CA HIS A 89 -1.10 -5.52 8.70
C HIS A 89 -0.53 -5.50 7.27
N PRO A 90 -0.65 -6.58 6.46
CA PRO A 90 -0.18 -6.59 5.08
C PRO A 90 -0.87 -5.55 4.17
N TYR A 91 -2.09 -5.15 4.50
CA TYR A 91 -2.91 -4.23 3.70
C TYR A 91 -2.98 -2.82 4.28
N ARG A 92 -2.32 -2.56 5.42
CA ARG A 92 -2.44 -1.31 6.18
C ARG A 92 -2.14 -0.04 5.39
N LYS A 93 -1.31 -0.14 4.34
CA LYS A 93 -0.95 0.98 3.45
C LYS A 93 -2.06 1.34 2.44
N GLY A 94 -3.09 0.50 2.30
CA GLY A 94 -4.22 0.71 1.40
C GLY A 94 -3.88 0.64 -0.09
N ARG A 95 -2.72 0.07 -0.44
CA ARG A 95 -2.21 -0.06 -1.81
C ARG A 95 -1.50 -1.40 -1.95
N VAL A 96 -1.66 -2.06 -3.10
CA VAL A 96 -0.79 -3.19 -3.46
C VAL A 96 0.55 -2.60 -3.90
N ALA A 97 1.66 -3.17 -3.45
CA ALA A 97 2.97 -2.82 -3.99
C ALA A 97 3.02 -3.26 -5.46
N VAL A 98 2.74 -2.33 -6.38
CA VAL A 98 2.96 -2.57 -7.81
C VAL A 98 4.47 -2.63 -7.99
N LYS A 99 5.02 -3.81 -8.28
CA LYS A 99 6.39 -3.93 -8.77
C LYS A 99 6.44 -3.14 -10.08
N LYS A 100 6.92 -1.90 -10.04
CA LYS A 100 7.20 -1.15 -11.26
C LYS A 100 8.24 -1.96 -12.02
N GLN A 101 7.86 -2.59 -13.14
CA GLN A 101 8.83 -3.05 -14.12
C GLN A 101 9.59 -1.80 -14.55
N ARG A 102 10.81 -1.65 -14.04
CA ARG A 102 11.73 -0.61 -14.48
C ARG A 102 12.05 -0.92 -15.94
N HIS A 103 11.32 -0.31 -16.87
CA HIS A 103 11.84 -0.15 -18.22
C HIS A 103 13.10 0.71 -18.06
N ARG A 104 14.27 0.05 -18.09
CA ARG A 104 15.56 0.73 -18.18
C ARG A 104 15.47 1.57 -19.46
N LYS A 105 15.34 2.89 -19.31
CA LYS A 105 15.56 3.79 -20.44
C LYS A 105 16.98 3.51 -20.95
N PRO A 106 17.20 3.29 -22.26
CA PRO A 106 18.54 3.22 -22.79
C PRO A 106 19.29 4.49 -22.39
N SER A 107 20.54 4.36 -21.98
CA SER A 107 21.40 5.50 -21.70
C SER A 107 21.41 6.40 -22.94
N ARG A 108 21.01 7.66 -22.77
CA ARG A 108 21.24 8.67 -23.81
C ARG A 108 22.75 8.77 -23.99
N GLN A 109 23.25 8.41 -25.16
CA GLN A 109 24.64 8.67 -25.52
C GLN A 109 24.89 10.18 -25.46
N PRO A 110 26.02 10.65 -24.91
CA PRO A 110 26.35 12.06 -24.95
C PRO A 110 26.55 12.51 -26.40
N ALA A 111 26.05 13.70 -26.73
CA ALA A 111 26.20 14.30 -28.05
C ALA A 111 27.69 14.45 -28.38
N ARG A 112 28.13 13.91 -29.52
CA ARG A 112 29.47 14.16 -30.06
C ARG A 112 29.64 15.67 -30.28
N SER A 113 30.69 16.24 -29.70
CA SER A 113 31.07 17.64 -29.87
C SER A 113 31.33 17.96 -31.34
N ARG A 114 30.69 19.00 -31.86
CA ARG A 114 30.97 19.57 -33.20
C ARG A 114 32.42 20.10 -33.22
N PRO A 115 33.21 19.88 -34.28
CA PRO A 115 34.50 20.53 -34.43
C PRO A 115 34.33 22.04 -34.61
N ARG A 116 35.28 22.82 -34.08
CA ARG A 116 35.32 24.28 -34.24
C ARG A 116 35.58 24.64 -35.70
N PRO A 117 34.94 25.69 -36.24
CA PRO A 117 35.28 26.20 -37.56
C PRO A 117 36.69 26.82 -37.55
N PRO A 118 37.41 26.82 -38.69
CA PRO A 118 38.71 27.48 -38.79
C PRO A 118 38.54 29.00 -38.72
N GLU A 119 39.47 29.64 -38.02
CA GLU A 119 39.51 31.09 -37.82
C GLU A 119 39.85 31.77 -39.16
N ARG A 120 39.06 32.79 -39.52
CA ARG A 120 39.36 33.65 -40.68
C ARG A 120 40.47 34.61 -40.27
N GLU A 121 41.69 34.38 -40.76
CA GLU A 121 42.75 35.38 -40.75
C GLU A 121 42.28 36.61 -41.55
N LEU A 122 42.13 37.74 -40.85
CA LEU A 122 41.96 39.06 -41.45
C LEU A 122 43.33 39.47 -41.99
N ALA A 123 43.44 39.58 -43.31
CA ALA A 123 44.59 40.17 -43.97
C ALA A 123 44.78 41.62 -43.49
N LEU A 124 45.88 41.88 -42.79
CA LEU A 124 46.35 43.24 -42.54
C LEU A 124 47.03 43.79 -43.80
N PRO A 125 46.78 45.04 -44.18
CA PRO A 125 47.31 45.62 -45.40
C PRO A 125 48.82 45.94 -45.27
N LEU A 126 49.53 45.68 -46.35
CA LEU A 126 50.92 46.09 -46.57
C LEU A 126 51.07 47.61 -46.51
N GLN A 127 51.96 48.09 -45.63
CA GLN A 127 52.72 49.33 -45.78
C GLN A 127 54.14 49.13 -45.29
#